data_AF-A0A127QRC5-F1
#
_entry.id   AF-A0A127QRC5-F1
#
_cell.length_a   1.000
_cell.length_b   1.000
_cell.length_c   1.000
_cell.angle_alpha   90.00
_cell.angle_beta   90.00
_cell.angle_gamma   90.00
#
_symmetry.space_group_name_H-M   'P 1'
#
loop_
_entity.id
_entity.type
_entity.pdbx_description
1 polymer ?
#
loop_
_entity_poly.entity_id
_entity_poly.type
_entity_poly.pdbx_seq_one_letter_code
_entity_poly.pdbx_strand_id
1 'polypeptide(L)'
;MNISKILITAALAAAAGSALAEAAYPPEAPFVSSKTRAQVIAELEQARADGSMNYAASAYPVLLPVASTTTRAEVKAELKSDVPVANRELDELHDYVGH
;
A
#
# COMPACT_ATOMS: atom_id res chain seq x y z
N MET A 1 21.78 53.05 24.80
CA MET A 1 21.66 52.95 23.33
C MET A 1 22.04 51.53 22.92
N ASN A 2 21.05 50.63 22.88
CA ASN A 2 21.26 49.18 22.74
C ASN A 2 20.36 48.59 21.63
N ILE A 3 19.50 49.43 21.06
CA ILE A 3 18.49 49.09 20.06
C ILE A 3 19.13 48.60 18.77
N SER A 4 20.32 49.12 18.43
CA SER A 4 21.09 48.70 17.25
C SER A 4 21.48 47.22 17.26
N LYS A 5 21.64 46.58 18.43
CA LYS A 5 21.98 45.15 18.50
C LYS A 5 20.75 44.24 18.32
N ILE A 6 19.57 44.69 18.77
CA ILE A 6 18.30 43.93 18.66
C ILE A 6 17.81 43.88 17.21
N LEU A 7 18.03 44.96 16.44
CA LEU A 7 17.63 45.02 15.03
C LEU A 7 18.43 44.06 14.14
N ILE A 8 19.71 43.85 14.46
CA ILE A 8 20.60 42.95 13.69
C ILE A 8 20.18 41.48 13.87
N THR A 9 19.74 41.09 15.08
CA THR A 9 19.26 39.73 15.36
C THR A 9 17.91 39.42 14.69
N ALA A 10 17.02 40.40 14.54
CA ALA A 10 15.71 40.20 13.92
C ALA A 10 15.81 40.01 12.39
N ALA A 11 16.77 40.66 11.73
CA ALA A 11 16.95 40.56 10.28
C ALA A 11 17.47 39.17 9.83
N LEU A 12 18.23 38.47 10.68
CA LEU A 12 18.80 37.16 10.32
C LEU A 12 17.75 36.02 10.33
N ALA A 13 16.64 36.19 11.04
CA ALA A 13 15.59 35.17 11.15
C ALA A 13 14.56 35.19 9.99
N ALA A 14 14.46 36.29 9.24
CA ALA A 14 13.43 36.46 8.20
C ALA A 14 13.78 35.86 6.83
N ALA A 15 15.02 35.42 6.62
CA ALA A 15 15.51 34.96 5.31
C ALA A 15 15.32 33.45 5.03
N ALA A 16 14.81 32.67 6.00
CA ALA A 16 14.76 31.20 5.91
C ALA A 16 13.41 30.62 5.45
N GLY A 17 12.40 31.45 5.14
CA GLY A 17 11.02 31.01 4.92
C GLY A 17 10.74 30.24 3.63
N SER A 18 11.63 30.27 2.63
CA SER A 18 11.38 29.72 1.29
C SER A 18 12.18 28.46 0.93
N ALA A 19 13.02 27.96 1.82
CA ALA A 19 13.86 26.78 1.57
C ALA A 19 13.15 25.42 1.81
N LEU A 20 11.88 25.44 2.23
CA LEU A 20 11.06 24.26 2.54
C LEU A 20 9.99 23.97 1.47
N ALA A 21 10.14 24.47 0.24
CA ALA A 21 9.26 24.09 -0.84
C ALA A 21 9.46 22.59 -1.15
N GLU A 22 8.38 21.80 -1.00
CA GLU A 22 8.33 20.40 -1.45
C GLU A 22 8.79 20.35 -2.91
N ALA A 23 9.87 19.61 -3.18
CA ALA A 23 10.32 19.43 -4.55
C ALA A 23 9.22 18.71 -5.34
N ALA A 24 8.87 19.23 -6.51
CA ALA A 24 7.94 18.55 -7.39
C ALA A 24 8.47 17.13 -7.66
N TYR A 25 7.62 16.12 -7.45
CA TYR A 25 7.95 14.74 -7.76
C TYR A 25 8.38 14.67 -9.24
N PRO A 26 9.58 14.13 -9.54
CA PRO A 26 10.04 14.07 -10.91
C PRO A 26 9.09 13.18 -11.72
N PRO A 27 8.79 13.53 -12.98
CA PRO A 27 8.02 12.63 -13.83
C PRO A 27 8.77 11.31 -14.01
N GLU A 28 8.07 10.20 -13.79
CA GLU A 28 8.62 8.86 -14.02
C GLU A 28 9.04 8.73 -15.49
N ALA A 29 10.32 8.42 -15.73
CA ALA A 29 10.80 8.14 -17.06
C ALA A 29 10.28 6.76 -17.52
N PRO A 30 9.78 6.63 -18.76
CA PRO A 30 9.36 5.33 -19.27
C PRO A 30 10.58 4.40 -19.36
N PHE A 31 10.52 3.27 -18.64
CA PHE A 31 11.52 2.22 -18.77
C PHE A 31 11.19 1.29 -19.94
N VAL A 32 12.16 1.07 -20.82
CA VAL A 32 12.08 0.06 -21.88
C VAL A 32 13.24 -0.91 -21.69
N SER A 33 12.91 -2.20 -21.55
CA SER A 33 13.92 -3.24 -21.45
C SER A 33 14.69 -3.38 -22.77
N SER A 34 16.01 -3.52 -22.67
CA SER A 34 16.87 -3.89 -23.81
C SER A 34 16.97 -5.40 -24.04
N LYS A 35 16.40 -6.22 -23.13
CA LYS A 35 16.50 -7.67 -23.18
C LYS A 35 15.36 -8.29 -23.96
N THR A 36 15.70 -9.28 -24.77
CA THR A 36 14.72 -10.17 -25.41
C THR A 36 14.09 -11.11 -24.39
N ARG A 37 12.92 -11.65 -24.71
CA ARG A 37 12.24 -12.65 -23.87
C ARG A 37 13.13 -13.88 -23.59
N ALA A 38 13.89 -14.33 -24.58
CA ALA A 38 14.79 -15.47 -24.43
C ALA A 38 15.91 -15.18 -23.41
N GLN A 39 16.50 -13.98 -23.45
CA GLN A 39 17.53 -13.57 -22.50
C GLN A 39 16.98 -13.48 -21.07
N VAL A 40 15.78 -12.94 -20.91
CA VAL A 40 15.13 -12.86 -19.58
C VAL A 40 14.88 -14.27 -19.02
N ILE A 41 14.42 -15.22 -19.84
CA ILE A 41 14.21 -16.60 -19.40
C ILE A 41 15.53 -17.23 -18.95
N ALA A 42 16.59 -17.09 -19.73
CA ALA A 42 17.91 -17.62 -19.38
C ALA A 42 18.44 -17.06 -18.04
N GLU A 43 18.26 -15.76 -17.81
CA GLU A 43 18.67 -15.14 -16.54
C GLU A 43 17.85 -15.62 -15.35
N LEU A 44 16.54 -15.82 -15.54
CA LEU A 44 15.67 -16.36 -14.48
C LEU A 44 16.01 -17.81 -14.15
N GLU A 45 16.37 -18.62 -15.15
CA GLU A 45 16.83 -20.00 -14.94
C GLU A 45 18.15 -20.04 -14.18
N GLN A 46 19.10 -19.17 -14.55
CA GLN A 46 20.37 -19.02 -13.85
C GLN A 46 20.14 -18.60 -12.39
N ALA A 47 19.34 -17.55 -12.16
CA ALA A 47 19.04 -17.05 -10.82
C ALA A 47 18.35 -18.10 -9.93
N ARG A 48 17.55 -18.99 -10.54
CA ARG A 48 16.96 -20.12 -9.84
C ARG A 48 18.00 -21.17 -9.46
N ALA A 49 18.93 -21.47 -10.37
CA ALA A 49 19.97 -22.48 -10.16
C ALA A 49 21.00 -22.05 -9.11
N ASP A 50 21.37 -20.76 -9.08
CA ASP A 50 22.34 -20.22 -8.13
C ASP A 50 21.71 -19.70 -6.82
N GLY A 51 20.38 -19.70 -6.72
CA GLY A 51 19.64 -19.27 -5.54
C GLY A 51 19.60 -17.74 -5.33
N SER A 52 20.04 -16.95 -6.31
CA SER A 52 19.98 -15.48 -6.28
C SER A 52 18.62 -14.91 -6.70
N MET A 53 17.69 -15.77 -7.13
CA MET A 53 16.33 -15.38 -7.50
C MET A 53 15.64 -14.66 -6.34
N ASN A 54 15.51 -13.33 -6.46
CA ASN A 54 14.81 -12.50 -5.49
C ASN A 54 13.30 -12.76 -5.60
N TYR A 55 12.84 -13.76 -4.84
CA TYR A 55 11.42 -13.90 -4.56
C TYR A 55 11.02 -12.72 -3.66
N ALA A 56 10.06 -11.91 -4.10
CA ALA A 56 9.39 -10.89 -3.29
C ALA A 56 8.52 -11.51 -2.17
N ALA A 57 8.99 -12.58 -1.53
CA ALA A 57 8.32 -13.32 -0.46
C ALA A 57 8.17 -12.51 0.84
N SER A 58 8.59 -11.25 0.86
CA SER A 58 8.59 -10.41 2.06
C SER A 58 7.53 -9.30 2.05
N ALA A 59 6.80 -9.09 0.94
CA ALA A 59 5.79 -8.04 0.86
C ALA A 59 4.40 -8.49 1.33
N TYR A 60 4.18 -9.80 1.46
CA TYR A 60 2.92 -10.36 1.96
C TYR A 60 3.17 -11.21 3.20
N PRO A 61 2.44 -10.99 4.29
CA PRO A 61 2.55 -11.86 5.45
C PRO A 61 2.12 -13.27 5.07
N VAL A 62 2.95 -14.26 5.40
CA VAL A 62 2.52 -15.66 5.39
C VAL A 62 1.45 -15.80 6.46
N LEU A 63 0.18 -15.88 6.04
CA LEU A 63 -0.92 -16.11 6.96
C LEU A 63 -0.78 -17.53 7.52
N LEU A 64 -0.70 -17.64 8.84
CA LEU A 64 -0.79 -18.93 9.52
C LEU A 64 -2.16 -19.55 9.22
N PRO A 65 -2.24 -20.87 9.02
CA PRO A 65 -3.53 -21.54 8.83
C PRO A 65 -4.39 -21.31 10.07
N VAL A 66 -5.53 -20.61 9.91
CA VAL A 66 -6.54 -20.47 10.96
C VAL A 66 -7.50 -21.65 10.85
N ALA A 67 -7.75 -22.32 11.98
CA ALA A 67 -8.80 -23.33 12.04
C ALA A 67 -10.16 -22.62 12.12
N SER A 68 -11.13 -23.07 11.33
CA SER A 68 -12.52 -22.64 11.49
C SER A 68 -13.03 -23.04 12.87
N THR A 69 -13.78 -22.17 13.53
CA THR A 69 -14.49 -22.50 14.76
C THR A 69 -15.81 -23.23 14.50
N THR A 70 -16.31 -23.21 13.26
CA THR A 70 -17.59 -23.82 12.86
C THR A 70 -17.42 -24.90 11.81
N THR A 71 -18.39 -25.83 11.78
CA THR A 71 -18.39 -26.93 10.80
C THR A 71 -19.10 -26.56 9.50
N ARG A 72 -18.80 -27.26 8.41
CA ARG A 72 -19.48 -27.05 7.12
C ARG A 72 -20.98 -27.31 7.18
N ALA A 73 -21.43 -28.21 8.04
CA ALA A 73 -22.84 -28.52 8.22
C ALA A 73 -23.58 -27.36 8.91
N GLU A 74 -22.93 -26.76 9.90
CA GLU A 74 -23.41 -25.60 10.65
C GLU A 74 -23.56 -24.36 9.75
N VAL A 75 -22.54 -24.05 8.94
CA VAL A 75 -22.62 -22.95 7.95
C VAL A 75 -23.76 -23.17 6.95
N LYS A 76 -24.00 -24.41 6.54
CA LYS A 76 -25.14 -24.73 5.64
C LYS A 76 -26.49 -24.64 6.32
N ALA A 77 -26.56 -24.82 7.64
CA ALA A 77 -27.77 -24.63 8.40
C ALA A 77 -28.06 -23.12 8.54
N GLU A 78 -27.03 -22.34 8.89
CA GLU A 78 -27.08 -20.87 8.97
C GLU A 78 -27.56 -20.25 7.65
N LEU A 79 -26.97 -20.64 6.51
CA LEU A 79 -27.36 -20.14 5.18
C LEU A 79 -28.82 -20.48 4.80
N LYS A 80 -29.41 -21.52 5.39
CA LYS A 80 -30.82 -21.90 5.16
C LYS A 80 -31.77 -21.19 6.11
N SER A 81 -31.31 -20.83 7.30
CA SER A 81 -32.08 -20.02 8.25
C SER A 81 -32.03 -18.54 7.91
N ASP A 82 -30.98 -18.10 7.22
CA ASP A 82 -30.95 -16.78 6.63
C ASP A 82 -32.00 -16.67 5.53
N VAL A 83 -32.77 -15.58 5.58
CA VAL A 83 -33.72 -15.25 4.53
C VAL A 83 -32.93 -15.16 3.22
N PRO A 84 -33.34 -15.85 2.14
CA PRO A 84 -32.69 -15.68 0.85
C PRO A 84 -32.77 -14.21 0.49
N VAL A 85 -31.61 -13.55 0.45
CA VAL A 85 -31.47 -12.18 -0.03
C VAL A 85 -31.58 -12.22 -1.55
N ALA A 86 -32.75 -12.63 -2.05
CA ALA A 86 -33.13 -12.42 -3.42
C ALA A 86 -33.49 -10.94 -3.53
N ASN A 87 -32.49 -10.14 -3.89
CA ASN A 87 -32.61 -8.70 -4.13
C ASN A 87 -32.94 -7.91 -2.85
N ARG A 88 -31.97 -7.75 -1.93
CA ARG A 88 -32.01 -6.56 -1.06
C ARG A 88 -31.85 -5.37 -1.99
N GLU A 89 -32.92 -4.60 -2.18
CA GLU A 89 -32.80 -3.30 -2.80
C GLU A 89 -31.72 -2.53 -2.03
N LEU A 90 -30.80 -1.93 -2.78
CA LEU A 90 -29.58 -1.29 -2.26
C LEU A 90 -29.86 -0.15 -1.24
N ASP A 91 -31.12 0.19 -1.00
CA ASP A 91 -31.57 1.18 -0.04
C ASP A 91 -31.41 0.73 1.42
N GLU A 92 -31.48 -0.57 1.75
CA GLU A 92 -31.32 -1.04 3.15
C GLU A 92 -29.86 -0.99 3.65
N LEU A 93 -28.87 -0.85 2.76
CA LEU A 93 -27.46 -0.75 3.14
C LEU A 93 -27.09 0.61 3.75
N HIS A 94 -27.96 1.62 3.64
CA HIS A 94 -27.69 2.94 4.21
C HIS A 94 -27.95 3.00 5.73
N ASP A 95 -28.83 2.14 6.26
CA ASP A 95 -29.23 2.17 7.67
C ASP A 95 -28.34 1.32 8.60
N TYR A 96 -27.39 0.54 8.06
CA TYR A 96 -26.44 -0.25 8.86
C TYR A 96 -25.09 0.44 9.10
N VAL A 97 -24.97 1.73 8.77
CA VAL A 97 -23.83 2.56 9.18
C VAL A 97 -24.28 3.56 10.23
N GLY A 98 -24.46 3.06 11.45
CA GLY A 98 -24.52 3.92 12.62
C GLY A 98 -25.54 3.46 13.65
N HIS A 99 -25.14 2.53 14.51
CA HIS A 99 -25.29 2.57 15.97
C HIS A 99 -24.29 1.60 16.61
#